data_AF-A0A5S3WWW9-F1
#
_entry.id   AF-A0A5S3WWW9-F1
#
_cell.length_a   1.000
_cell.length_b   1.000
_cell.length_c   1.000
_cell.angle_alpha   90.00
_cell.angle_beta   90.00
_cell.angle_gamma   90.00
#
_symmetry.space_group_name_H-M   'P 1'
#
loop_
_entity.id
_entity.type
_entity.pdbx_description
1 polymer ?
#
loop_
_entity_poly.entity_id
_entity_poly.type
_entity_poly.pdbx_seq_one_letter_code
_entity_poly.pdbx_strand_id
1 'polypeptide(L)'
;MTVNKSDQRHAHVKQLLGKMDPEVAASFTYKQRKALQKAINTRDWNNHKIDFRPTLALPFLPWSFYFVFLGGVNKRRLSHTERVTAAIMFLITLLVVAMILLGIILVVLYLLKSWLGIDIFANESLGLWDQFKELFL
;
A
#
# COMPACT_ATOMS: atom_id res chain seq x y z
N MET A 1 2.32 2.21 -32.89
CA MET A 1 3.15 1.06 -33.35
C MET A 1 3.12 -0.03 -32.30
N THR A 2 2.34 -1.09 -32.54
CA THR A 2 2.27 -2.26 -31.64
C THR A 2 3.48 -3.15 -31.88
N VAL A 3 4.52 -2.98 -31.08
CA VAL A 3 5.70 -3.85 -31.16
C VAL A 3 5.30 -5.26 -30.73
N ASN A 4 5.49 -6.23 -31.62
CA ASN A 4 5.10 -7.61 -31.42
C ASN A 4 5.85 -8.21 -30.21
N LYS A 5 5.12 -8.86 -29.30
CA LYS A 5 5.67 -9.49 -28.09
C LYS A 5 6.72 -10.56 -28.41
N SER A 6 6.79 -11.11 -29.63
CA SER A 6 7.84 -12.04 -30.07
C SER A 6 9.19 -11.34 -30.31
N ASP A 7 9.18 -10.12 -30.87
CA ASP A 7 10.41 -9.40 -31.22
C ASP A 7 11.13 -8.85 -29.99
N GLN A 8 10.35 -8.43 -28.98
CA GLN A 8 10.87 -8.04 -27.66
C GLN A 8 11.59 -9.20 -26.95
N ARG A 9 11.22 -10.46 -27.23
CA ARG A 9 11.85 -11.64 -26.59
C ARG A 9 13.30 -11.76 -27.05
N HIS A 10 13.54 -11.72 -28.36
CA HIS A 10 14.88 -11.84 -28.93
C HIS A 10 15.81 -10.66 -28.60
N ALA A 11 15.23 -9.48 -28.35
CA ALA A 11 15.99 -8.26 -28.04
C ALA A 11 16.82 -8.38 -26.75
N HIS A 12 16.28 -8.99 -25.69
CA HIS A 12 16.93 -9.03 -24.37
C HIS A 12 18.18 -9.92 -24.33
N VAL A 13 18.13 -11.10 -24.94
CA VAL A 13 19.32 -11.97 -25.02
C VAL A 13 20.36 -11.37 -25.94
N LYS A 14 19.96 -10.78 -27.07
CA LYS A 14 20.89 -10.12 -27.99
C LYS A 14 21.59 -8.93 -27.33
N GLN A 15 20.86 -8.14 -26.55
CA GLN A 15 21.42 -7.01 -25.80
C GLN A 15 22.36 -7.48 -24.68
N LEU A 16 22.03 -8.58 -23.99
CA LEU A 16 22.88 -9.16 -22.95
C LEU A 16 24.21 -9.66 -23.55
N LEU A 17 24.15 -10.42 -24.64
CA LEU A 17 25.33 -10.93 -25.32
C LEU A 17 26.15 -9.80 -25.97
N GLY A 18 25.50 -8.75 -26.47
CA GLY A 18 26.18 -7.58 -27.05
C GLY A 18 26.94 -6.71 -26.05
N LYS A 19 26.77 -6.94 -24.74
CA LYS A 19 27.55 -6.30 -23.67
C LYS A 19 28.72 -7.15 -23.17
N MET A 20 28.81 -8.41 -23.62
CA MET A 20 29.90 -9.30 -23.28
C MET A 20 31.08 -9.08 -24.23
N ASP A 21 32.25 -9.56 -23.81
CA ASP A 21 33.37 -9.70 -24.73
C ASP A 21 32.95 -10.53 -25.98
N PRO A 22 33.34 -10.14 -27.20
CA PRO A 22 32.89 -10.80 -28.42
C PRO A 22 33.21 -12.30 -28.47
N GLU A 23 34.36 -12.73 -27.95
CA GLU A 23 34.74 -14.15 -27.94
C GLU A 23 33.87 -14.95 -26.97
N VAL A 24 33.61 -14.36 -25.80
CA VAL A 24 32.72 -14.93 -24.79
C VAL A 24 31.29 -15.01 -25.34
N ALA A 25 30.79 -13.96 -26.00
CA ALA A 25 29.45 -13.95 -26.59
C ALA A 25 29.30 -15.01 -27.70
N ALA A 26 30.34 -15.19 -28.52
CA ALA A 26 30.37 -16.17 -29.60
C ALA A 26 30.40 -17.62 -29.07
N SER A 27 30.95 -17.85 -27.88
CA SER A 27 31.02 -19.17 -27.25
C SER A 27 29.64 -19.79 -26.90
N PHE A 28 28.58 -18.97 -26.84
CA PHE A 28 27.23 -19.46 -26.50
C PHE A 28 26.58 -20.19 -27.67
N THR A 29 26.30 -21.48 -27.50
CA THR A 29 25.54 -22.30 -28.44
C THR A 29 24.07 -21.85 -28.56
N TYR A 30 23.41 -22.23 -29.65
CA TYR A 30 21.97 -21.98 -29.83
C TYR A 30 21.11 -22.50 -28.66
N LYS A 31 21.42 -23.70 -28.15
CA LYS A 31 20.70 -24.30 -27.00
C LYS A 31 20.86 -23.47 -25.74
N GLN A 32 22.08 -22.98 -25.45
CA GLN A 32 22.35 -22.09 -24.31
C GLN A 32 21.66 -20.74 -24.47
N ARG A 33 21.69 -20.13 -25.66
CA ARG A 33 20.96 -18.89 -25.95
C ARG A 33 19.44 -19.06 -25.76
N LYS A 34 18.88 -20.19 -26.18
CA LYS A 34 17.45 -20.51 -26.00
C LYS A 34 17.10 -20.78 -24.53
N ALA A 35 18.00 -21.40 -23.77
CA ALA A 35 17.83 -21.58 -22.33
C ALA A 35 17.87 -20.24 -21.57
N LEU A 36 18.82 -19.36 -21.90
CA LEU A 36 18.89 -18.00 -21.38
C LEU A 36 17.63 -17.21 -21.71
N GLN A 37 17.14 -17.31 -22.95
CA GLN A 37 15.89 -16.69 -23.39
C GLN A 37 14.71 -17.11 -22.49
N LYS A 38 14.60 -18.40 -22.19
CA LYS A 38 13.53 -18.93 -21.34
C LYS A 38 13.67 -18.45 -19.89
N ALA A 39 14.88 -18.41 -19.35
CA ALA A 39 15.15 -18.00 -17.97
C ALA A 39 14.95 -16.48 -17.75
N ILE A 40 15.34 -15.63 -18.70
CA ILE A 40 15.12 -14.19 -18.62
C ILE A 40 13.61 -13.88 -18.68
N ASN A 41 12.86 -14.64 -19.48
CA ASN A 41 11.43 -14.42 -19.68
C ASN A 41 10.54 -14.92 -18.53
N THR A 42 11.10 -15.64 -17.55
CA THR A 42 10.37 -16.02 -16.31
C THR A 42 10.38 -14.93 -15.24
N ARG A 43 11.00 -13.78 -15.50
CA ARG A 43 11.05 -12.64 -14.59
C ARG A 43 9.73 -11.84 -14.68
N ASP A 44 8.61 -12.48 -14.36
CA ASP A 44 7.31 -11.83 -14.04
C ASP A 44 7.38 -11.04 -12.71
N TRP A 45 8.56 -10.52 -12.37
CA TRP A 45 8.82 -9.74 -11.15
C TRP A 45 8.04 -8.42 -11.16
N ASN A 46 7.54 -8.00 -12.34
CA ASN A 46 6.83 -6.74 -12.51
C ASN A 46 5.30 -6.83 -12.35
N ASN A 47 4.75 -7.96 -11.90
CA ASN A 47 3.32 -8.04 -11.60
C ASN A 47 3.02 -7.56 -10.17
N HIS A 48 3.46 -6.35 -9.84
CA HIS A 48 2.83 -5.61 -8.75
C HIS A 48 1.42 -5.26 -9.22
N LYS A 49 0.39 -5.71 -8.49
CA LYS A 49 -1.01 -5.42 -8.86
C LYS A 49 -1.26 -3.91 -8.87
N ILE A 50 -0.51 -3.17 -8.07
CA ILE A 50 -0.55 -1.72 -7.98
C ILE A 50 0.88 -1.22 -8.09
N ASP A 51 1.18 -0.51 -9.18
CA ASP A 51 2.41 0.25 -9.37
C ASP A 51 2.04 1.70 -9.70
N PHE A 52 2.19 2.59 -8.72
CA PHE A 52 1.91 4.01 -8.86
C PHE A 52 3.16 4.81 -8.56
N ARG A 53 3.67 5.52 -9.57
CA ARG A 53 4.91 6.28 -9.50
C ARG A 53 4.73 7.70 -10.02
N PRO A 54 4.02 8.57 -9.29
CA PRO A 54 3.91 9.96 -9.68
C PRO A 54 5.25 10.67 -9.47
N THR A 55 5.61 11.48 -10.45
CA THR A 55 6.71 12.43 -10.36
C THR A 55 6.11 13.83 -10.26
N LEU A 56 6.39 14.52 -9.17
CA LEU A 56 6.02 15.91 -8.98
C LEU A 56 7.23 16.77 -9.37
N ALA A 57 7.14 17.44 -10.51
CA ALA A 57 8.06 18.50 -10.89
C ALA A 57 7.40 19.84 -10.56
N LEU A 58 8.04 20.64 -9.70
CA LEU A 58 7.56 21.98 -9.38
C LEU A 58 8.11 22.96 -10.42
N PRO A 59 7.28 23.82 -11.03
CA PRO A 59 7.68 24.65 -12.18
C PRO A 59 8.80 25.66 -11.89
N PHE A 60 9.12 25.90 -10.62
CA PHE A 60 10.15 26.86 -10.19
C PHE A 60 11.30 26.21 -9.40
N LEU A 61 11.31 24.88 -9.28
CA LEU A 61 12.37 24.15 -8.59
C LEU A 61 13.11 23.24 -9.58
N PRO A 62 14.46 23.21 -9.57
CA PRO A 62 15.23 22.34 -10.46
C PRO A 62 15.13 20.84 -10.08
N TRP A 63 14.42 20.52 -8.99
CA TRP A 63 14.30 19.17 -8.46
C TRP A 63 12.91 18.60 -8.71
N SER A 64 12.87 17.33 -9.07
CA SER A 64 11.64 16.55 -9.15
C SER A 64 11.60 15.56 -7.99
N PHE A 65 10.43 15.44 -7.37
CA PHE A 65 10.18 14.46 -6.32
C PHE A 65 9.43 13.29 -6.92
N TYR A 66 9.85 12.07 -6.63
CA TYR A 66 9.13 10.88 -7.04
C TYR A 66 8.59 10.17 -5.82
N PHE A 67 7.32 9.78 -5.87
CA PHE A 67 6.73 8.89 -4.88
C PHE A 67 6.53 7.53 -5.54
N VAL A 68 6.78 6.46 -4.79
CA VAL A 68 6.55 5.09 -5.29
C VAL A 68 5.61 4.39 -4.31
N PHE A 69 4.43 4.06 -4.81
CA PHE A 69 3.47 3.23 -4.11
C PHE A 69 3.36 1.90 -4.83
N LEU A 70 3.88 0.85 -4.18
CA LEU A 70 3.87 -0.51 -4.68
C LEU A 70 2.97 -1.36 -3.78
N GLY A 71 1.93 -1.94 -4.37
CA GLY A 71 0.99 -2.82 -3.70
C GLY A 71 0.95 -4.19 -4.35
N GLY A 72 1.00 -5.25 -3.54
CA GLY A 72 0.92 -6.61 -4.03
C GLY A 72 0.87 -7.65 -2.91
N VAL A 73 0.49 -8.88 -3.27
CA VAL A 73 0.48 -9.99 -2.33
C VAL A 73 1.92 -10.32 -1.93
N ASN A 74 2.24 -10.19 -0.64
CA ASN A 74 3.54 -10.61 -0.15
C ASN A 74 3.61 -12.15 -0.12
N LYS A 75 4.37 -12.75 -1.03
CA LYS A 75 4.60 -14.20 -1.09
C LYS A 75 5.81 -14.65 -0.25
N ARG A 76 6.55 -13.70 0.34
CA ARG A 76 7.72 -14.01 1.18
C ARG A 76 7.26 -14.45 2.56
N ARG A 77 8.06 -15.28 3.22
CA ARG A 77 7.88 -15.53 4.65
C ARG A 77 8.20 -14.23 5.40
N LEU A 78 7.24 -13.76 6.19
CA LEU A 78 7.42 -12.58 7.04
C LEU A 78 8.56 -12.82 8.02
N SER A 79 9.45 -11.83 8.13
CA SER A 79 10.50 -11.81 9.14
C SER A 79 9.90 -11.73 10.55
N HIS A 80 10.69 -12.05 11.58
CA HIS A 80 10.22 -11.93 12.95
C HIS A 80 9.79 -10.50 13.29
N THR A 81 10.57 -9.49 12.84
CA THR A 81 10.27 -8.09 13.07
C THR A 81 8.97 -7.66 12.38
N GLU A 82 8.77 -8.07 11.11
CA GLU A 82 7.53 -7.75 10.37
C GLU A 82 6.29 -8.32 11.05
N ARG A 83 6.37 -9.54 11.62
CA ARG A 83 5.26 -10.15 12.36
C ARG A 83 4.93 -9.38 13.64
N VAL A 84 5.95 -8.99 14.40
CA VAL A 84 5.78 -8.20 15.63
C VAL A 84 5.20 -6.83 15.29
N THR A 85 5.73 -6.15 14.28
CA THR A 85 5.19 -4.85 13.83
C THR A 85 3.74 -4.99 13.38
N ALA A 86 3.39 -6.01 12.60
CA ALA A 86 2.01 -6.25 12.18
C ALA A 86 1.07 -6.49 13.37
N ALA A 87 1.51 -7.27 14.38
CA ALA A 87 0.73 -7.51 15.59
C ALA A 87 0.52 -6.24 16.42
N ILE A 88 1.55 -5.41 16.58
CA ILE A 88 1.46 -4.13 17.28
C ILE A 88 0.49 -3.19 16.55
N MET A 89 0.63 -3.06 15.24
CA MET A 89 -0.25 -2.22 14.42
C MET A 89 -1.70 -2.68 14.49
N PHE A 90 -1.92 -3.99 14.49
CA PHE A 90 -3.26 -4.57 14.67
C PHE A 90 -3.84 -4.23 16.05
N LEU A 91 -3.05 -4.39 17.11
CA LEU A 91 -3.48 -4.07 18.48
C LEU A 91 -3.80 -2.58 18.65
N ILE A 92 -2.98 -1.70 18.09
CA ILE A 92 -3.23 -0.24 18.08
C ILE A 92 -4.54 0.06 17.35
N THR A 93 -4.76 -0.58 16.20
CA THR A 93 -6.00 -0.38 15.42
C THR A 93 -7.22 -0.82 16.24
N LEU A 94 -7.15 -1.98 16.89
CA LEU A 94 -8.22 -2.48 17.75
C LEU A 94 -8.49 -1.53 18.92
N LEU A 95 -7.43 -1.01 19.57
CA LEU A 95 -7.55 -0.05 20.65
C LEU A 95 -8.25 1.24 20.20
N VAL A 96 -7.86 1.80 19.05
CA VAL A 96 -8.47 3.02 18.51
C VAL A 96 -9.96 2.78 18.21
N VAL A 97 -10.30 1.66 17.58
CA VAL A 97 -11.70 1.30 17.32
C VAL A 97 -12.49 1.14 18.61
N ALA A 98 -11.92 0.46 19.62
CA ALA A 98 -12.56 0.29 20.92
C ALA A 98 -12.80 1.63 21.63
N MET A 99 -11.85 2.57 21.57
CA MET A 99 -12.00 3.91 22.14
C MET A 99 -13.11 4.71 21.45
N ILE A 100 -13.21 4.63 20.12
CA ILE A 100 -14.29 5.29 19.37
C ILE A 100 -15.65 4.70 19.78
N LEU A 101 -15.76 3.37 19.82
CA LEU A 101 -17.00 2.69 20.22
C LEU A 101 -17.40 3.04 21.66
N LEU A 102 -16.43 3.04 22.59
CA LEU A 102 -16.67 3.45 23.96
C LEU A 102 -17.16 4.91 24.04
N GLY A 103 -16.54 5.81 23.29
CA GLY A 103 -16.97 7.20 23.19
C GLY A 103 -18.42 7.33 22.70
N ILE A 104 -18.79 6.60 21.66
CA ILE A 104 -20.18 6.56 21.15
C ILE A 104 -21.14 6.05 22.22
N ILE A 105 -20.80 4.94 22.91
CA ILE A 105 -21.63 4.38 23.97
C ILE A 105 -21.85 5.41 25.08
N LEU A 106 -20.79 6.11 25.51
CA LEU A 106 -20.89 7.14 26.55
C LEU A 106 -21.78 8.31 26.10
N VAL A 107 -21.67 8.76 24.84
CA VAL A 107 -22.54 9.80 24.30
C VAL A 107 -24.00 9.34 24.29
N VAL A 108 -24.29 8.12 23.85
CA VAL A 108 -25.65 7.56 23.85
C VAL A 108 -26.22 7.47 25.26
N LEU A 109 -25.44 6.97 26.23
CA LEU A 109 -25.85 6.92 27.64
C LEU A 109 -26.10 8.33 28.21
N TYR A 110 -25.28 9.32 27.83
CA TYR A 110 -25.47 10.72 28.23
C TYR A 110 -26.76 11.32 27.64
N LEU A 111 -27.08 11.04 26.38
CA LEU A 111 -28.33 11.50 25.77
C LEU A 111 -29.52 10.81 26.42
N LEU A 112 -29.44 9.50 26.67
CA LEU A 112 -30.50 8.74 27.33
C LEU A 112 -30.77 9.26 28.76
N LYS A 113 -29.73 9.49 29.56
CA LYS A 113 -29.92 10.05 30.91
C LYS A 113 -30.53 11.45 30.87
N SER A 114 -30.14 12.26 29.87
CA SER A 114 -30.68 13.63 29.71
C SER A 114 -32.13 13.62 29.26
N TRP A 115 -32.51 12.68 28.39
CA TRP A 115 -33.89 12.46 27.98
C TRP A 115 -34.79 11.99 29.14
N LEU A 116 -34.26 11.13 30.03
CA LEU A 116 -34.95 10.68 31.23
C LEU A 116 -35.05 11.77 32.33
N GLY A 117 -34.43 12.94 32.14
CA GLY A 117 -34.40 14.02 33.12
C GLY A 117 -33.60 13.68 34.38
N ILE A 118 -32.71 12.68 34.34
CA ILE A 118 -31.90 12.28 35.48
C ILE A 118 -30.72 13.24 35.61
N ASP A 119 -30.70 13.99 36.70
CA ASP A 119 -29.64 14.95 36.99
C ASP A 119 -28.62 14.38 37.97
N ILE A 120 -27.53 13.83 37.43
CA ILE A 120 -26.43 13.24 38.21
C ILE A 120 -25.50 14.33 38.75
N PHE A 121 -25.44 15.49 38.08
CA PHE A 121 -24.61 16.63 38.44
C PHE A 121 -25.42 17.91 38.34
N ALA A 122 -26.03 18.31 39.46
CA ALA A 122 -27.03 19.38 39.53
C ALA A 122 -26.62 20.76 38.96
N ASN A 123 -25.32 21.02 38.77
CA ASN A 123 -24.80 22.29 38.25
C ASN A 123 -23.88 22.14 37.03
N GLU A 124 -23.69 20.93 36.49
CA GLU A 124 -22.73 20.68 35.42
C GLU A 124 -23.35 19.83 34.32
N SER A 125 -23.53 20.42 33.14
CA SER A 125 -24.04 19.71 31.96
C SER A 125 -23.14 19.96 30.76
N LEU A 126 -22.84 18.88 30.01
CA LEU A 126 -22.02 18.94 28.80
C LEU A 126 -22.70 19.65 27.60
N GLY A 127 -23.96 20.05 27.70
CA GLY A 127 -24.71 20.74 26.63
C GLY A 127 -25.04 19.89 25.38
N LEU A 128 -24.58 18.63 25.32
CA LEU A 128 -24.78 17.75 24.15
C LEU A 128 -26.26 17.45 23.89
N TRP A 129 -27.11 17.44 24.93
CA TRP A 129 -28.55 17.22 24.78
C TRP A 129 -29.25 18.41 24.13
N ASP A 130 -28.81 19.64 24.43
CA ASP A 130 -29.38 20.85 23.83
C ASP A 130 -29.01 20.96 22.36
N GLN A 131 -27.75 20.67 22.03
CA GLN A 131 -27.28 20.56 20.63
C GLN A 131 -28.02 19.45 19.87
N PHE A 132 -28.27 18.31 20.52
CA PHE A 132 -29.04 17.22 19.90
C PHE A 132 -30.48 17.66 19.60
N LYS A 133 -31.15 18.32 20.55
CA LYS A 133 -32.50 18.86 20.31
C LYS A 133 -32.50 19.85 19.14
N GLU A 134 -31.57 20.80 19.10
CA GLU A 134 -31.48 21.78 18.00
C GLU A 134 -31.29 21.14 16.61
N LEU A 135 -30.54 20.03 16.54
CA LEU A 135 -30.25 19.36 15.27
C LEU A 135 -31.36 18.41 14.79
N PHE A 136 -32.17 17.85 15.70
CA PHE A 136 -33.06 16.72 15.40
C PHE A 136 -34.53 16.90 15.82
N LEU A 137 -34.86 17.94 16.60
CA LEU A 137 -36.23 18.26 17.07
C LEU A 137 -36.63 19.67 16.63
#